data_AF-A0A1E7K4C3-F1
#
_entry.id   AF-A0A1E7K4C3-F1
#
_cell.length_a   1.000
_cell.length_b   1.000
_cell.length_c   1.000
_cell.angle_alpha   90.00
_cell.angle_beta   90.00
_cell.angle_gamma   90.00
#
_symmetry.space_group_name_H-M   'P 1'
#
loop_
_entity.id
_entity.type
_entity.pdbx_description
1 polymer ?
#
loop_
_entity_poly.entity_id
_entity_poly.type
_entity_poly.pdbx_seq_one_letter_code
_entity_poly.pdbx_strand_id
1 'polypeptide(L)'
;MRKSTVAALTASGALAGIIGLAPTASAEASPPGCPKGYFCAWSGPDQTGSLVLRTAGNWSGSVAFRSVFNNGYAYPGADHVDMTYWYEGTATSCFHYNPGPGQYKWTAYRTLVVQKVVWRGEC
;
A
#
# COMPACT_ATOMS: atom_id res chain seq x y z
N MET A 1 18.91 67.74 -2.55
CA MET A 1 17.45 67.53 -2.50
C MET A 1 16.88 67.53 -3.92
N ARG A 2 15.72 66.89 -4.16
CA ARG A 2 15.14 66.37 -5.44
C ARG A 2 15.32 64.83 -5.49
N LYS A 3 14.31 63.94 -5.47
CA LYS A 3 12.92 63.89 -6.03
C LYS A 3 12.92 63.96 -7.58
N SER A 4 12.40 63.02 -8.37
CA SER A 4 11.77 61.67 -8.17
C SER A 4 11.99 60.84 -9.47
N THR A 5 11.41 59.67 -9.83
CA THR A 5 10.23 58.89 -9.37
C THR A 5 10.33 57.39 -9.77
N VAL A 6 9.31 56.61 -9.40
CA VAL A 6 9.01 55.18 -9.67
C VAL A 6 9.04 54.73 -11.14
N ALA A 7 9.48 53.49 -11.37
CA ALA A 7 8.92 52.57 -12.39
C ALA A 7 9.10 51.10 -11.95
N ALA A 8 8.08 50.45 -11.39
CA ALA A 8 8.11 49.03 -11.02
C ALA A 8 7.23 48.22 -11.98
N LEU A 9 7.83 47.28 -12.73
CA LEU A 9 7.13 46.43 -13.70
C LEU A 9 6.76 45.08 -13.06
N THR A 10 5.50 44.94 -12.68
CA THR A 10 4.93 43.69 -12.19
C THR A 10 4.61 42.73 -13.34
N ALA A 11 5.44 41.73 -13.55
CA ALA A 11 5.15 40.63 -14.46
C ALA A 11 4.19 39.62 -13.80
N SER A 12 2.88 39.77 -14.05
CA SER A 12 1.87 38.81 -13.56
C SER A 12 2.04 37.45 -14.23
N GLY A 13 2.11 36.39 -13.41
CA GLY A 13 2.44 35.04 -13.88
C GLY A 13 1.29 34.32 -14.59
N ALA A 14 1.65 33.48 -15.56
CA ALA A 14 0.76 32.52 -16.22
C ALA A 14 1.22 31.08 -15.91
N LEU A 15 0.93 30.60 -14.70
CA LEU A 15 1.07 29.19 -14.34
C LEU A 15 -0.03 28.39 -15.04
N ALA A 16 0.25 27.94 -16.27
CA ALA A 16 -0.63 27.07 -17.03
C ALA A 16 -0.79 25.73 -16.28
N GLY A 17 -1.91 25.57 -15.56
CA GLY A 17 -2.17 24.40 -14.76
C GLY A 17 -2.34 23.15 -15.62
N ILE A 18 -1.29 22.32 -15.69
CA ILE A 18 -1.40 20.96 -16.21
C ILE A 18 -2.23 20.17 -15.20
N ILE A 19 -3.54 20.06 -15.46
CA ILE A 19 -4.43 19.16 -14.72
C ILE A 19 -4.08 17.73 -15.17
N GLY A 20 -3.03 17.18 -14.57
CA GLY A 20 -2.62 15.81 -14.79
C GLY A 20 -3.74 14.88 -14.34
N LEU A 21 -4.43 14.26 -15.30
CA LEU A 21 -5.37 13.17 -15.04
C LEU A 21 -4.58 11.96 -14.54
N ALA A 22 -4.31 11.92 -13.24
CA ALA A 22 -3.70 10.77 -12.59
C ALA A 22 -4.60 9.55 -12.87
N PRO A 23 -4.03 8.43 -13.35
CA PRO A 23 -4.83 7.26 -13.73
C PRO A 23 -5.56 6.72 -12.50
N THR A 24 -6.90 6.66 -12.57
CA THR A 24 -7.70 6.07 -11.49
C THR A 24 -7.38 4.58 -11.40
N ALA A 25 -6.67 4.20 -10.34
CA ALA A 25 -6.27 2.82 -10.10
C ALA A 25 -7.53 1.92 -10.04
N SER A 26 -7.67 1.03 -11.02
CA SER A 26 -8.82 0.14 -11.10
C SER A 26 -8.76 -0.92 -10.00
N ALA A 27 -9.87 -1.13 -9.30
CA ALA A 27 -9.98 -2.14 -8.25
C ALA A 27 -9.85 -3.55 -8.84
N GLU A 28 -8.80 -4.27 -8.46
CA GLU A 28 -8.81 -5.72 -8.64
C GLU A 28 -9.89 -6.33 -7.72
N ALA A 29 -10.59 -7.35 -8.21
CA ALA A 29 -11.65 -8.02 -7.47
C ALA A 29 -11.12 -8.56 -6.12
N SER A 30 -11.98 -8.58 -5.10
CA SER A 30 -11.60 -9.07 -3.77
C SER A 30 -11.31 -10.58 -3.81
N PRO A 31 -10.11 -11.05 -3.44
CA PRO A 31 -9.77 -12.48 -3.52
C PRO A 31 -10.63 -13.37 -2.61
N PRO A 32 -10.76 -14.68 -2.92
CA PRO A 32 -11.59 -15.61 -2.14
C PRO A 32 -11.28 -15.60 -0.63
N GLY A 33 -12.29 -15.31 0.19
CA GLY A 33 -12.18 -15.24 1.65
C GLY A 33 -11.60 -13.92 2.20
N CYS A 34 -11.15 -13.01 1.34
CA CYS A 34 -10.53 -11.73 1.70
C CYS A 34 -11.40 -10.52 1.30
N PRO A 35 -12.48 -10.20 2.04
CA PRO A 35 -13.30 -9.01 1.80
C PRO A 35 -12.54 -7.71 2.14
N LYS A 36 -13.16 -6.56 1.88
CA LYS A 36 -12.58 -5.25 2.20
C LYS A 36 -12.32 -5.07 3.71
N GLY A 37 -11.24 -4.37 4.03
CA GLY A 37 -10.78 -4.13 5.40
C GLY A 37 -9.87 -5.22 5.98
N TYR A 38 -9.32 -6.12 5.14
CA TYR A 38 -8.48 -7.22 5.61
C TYR A 38 -7.16 -7.36 4.84
N PHE A 39 -6.12 -7.74 5.58
CA PHE A 39 -4.88 -8.30 5.05
C PHE A 39 -4.95 -9.83 5.16
N CYS A 40 -4.55 -10.51 4.08
CA CYS A 40 -4.80 -11.93 3.90
C CYS A 40 -3.56 -12.64 3.36
N ALA A 41 -3.38 -13.90 3.75
CA ALA A 41 -2.33 -14.79 3.23
C ALA A 41 -2.89 -16.18 2.90
N TRP A 42 -2.37 -16.79 1.83
CA TRP A 42 -2.77 -18.11 1.35
C TRP A 42 -1.57 -19.07 1.24
N SER A 43 -1.85 -20.37 1.31
CA SER A 43 -0.84 -21.43 1.19
C SER A 43 -0.35 -21.65 -0.26
N GLY A 44 -1.12 -21.24 -1.26
CA GLY A 44 -0.76 -21.31 -2.69
C GLY A 44 -0.26 -19.97 -3.25
N PRO A 45 0.28 -19.98 -4.48
CA PRO A 45 0.57 -18.75 -5.21
C PRO A 45 -0.74 -18.02 -5.59
N ASP A 46 -0.65 -16.74 -5.93
CA ASP A 46 -1.71 -15.98 -6.61
C ASP A 46 -3.10 -16.09 -5.94
N GLN A 47 -3.10 -16.00 -4.60
CA GLN A 47 -4.27 -16.07 -3.73
C GLN A 47 -5.08 -17.39 -3.85
N THR A 48 -4.42 -18.48 -4.25
CA THR A 48 -4.99 -19.84 -4.35
C THR A 48 -4.68 -20.71 -3.13
N GLY A 49 -5.41 -21.82 -2.99
CA GLY A 49 -5.25 -22.77 -1.88
C GLY A 49 -5.96 -22.31 -0.60
N SER A 50 -5.48 -22.76 0.56
CA SER A 50 -6.08 -22.43 1.85
C SER A 50 -5.74 -21.01 2.28
N LEU A 51 -6.73 -20.24 2.72
CA LEU A 51 -6.53 -18.98 3.44
C LEU A 51 -5.94 -19.30 4.83
N VAL A 52 -4.66 -18.97 5.04
CA VAL A 52 -3.90 -19.29 6.27
C VAL A 52 -3.85 -18.12 7.26
N LEU A 53 -4.08 -16.89 6.79
CA LEU A 53 -4.19 -15.70 7.63
C LEU A 53 -5.25 -14.76 7.06
N ARG A 54 -6.03 -14.15 7.95
CA ARG A 54 -6.88 -12.99 7.66
C ARG A 54 -6.97 -12.12 8.90
N THR A 55 -6.57 -10.85 8.79
CA THR A 55 -6.65 -9.89 9.91
C THR A 55 -7.08 -8.51 9.44
N ALA A 56 -7.88 -7.81 10.26
CA ALA A 56 -8.28 -6.40 10.08
C ALA A 56 -7.53 -5.45 11.04
N GLY A 57 -6.48 -5.96 11.70
CA GLY A 57 -5.66 -5.22 12.65
C GLY A 57 -4.30 -5.91 12.86
N ASN A 58 -3.53 -5.41 13.83
CA ASN A 58 -2.20 -5.94 14.12
C ASN A 58 -2.25 -7.41 14.54
N TRP A 59 -1.32 -8.20 14.03
CA TRP A 59 -1.24 -9.65 14.28
C TRP A 59 0.22 -10.09 14.44
N SER A 60 0.44 -11.14 15.23
CA SER A 60 1.72 -11.83 15.35
C SER A 60 1.50 -13.34 15.55
N GLY A 61 2.49 -14.13 15.16
CA GLY A 61 2.42 -15.58 15.24
C GLY A 61 3.45 -16.25 14.34
N SER A 62 3.08 -17.40 13.75
CA SER A 62 3.89 -18.13 12.79
C SER A 62 2.95 -18.88 11.84
N VAL A 63 2.82 -18.41 10.59
CA VAL A 63 1.96 -19.06 9.57
C VAL A 63 2.69 -19.17 8.23
N ALA A 64 2.70 -20.38 7.67
CA ALA A 64 3.35 -20.66 6.38
C ALA A 64 2.46 -20.19 5.22
N PHE A 65 2.98 -19.34 4.35
CA PHE A 65 2.27 -18.73 3.22
C PHE A 65 3.07 -18.78 1.92
N ARG A 66 2.37 -18.55 0.81
CA ARG A 66 2.97 -18.42 -0.53
C ARG A 66 2.40 -17.25 -1.35
N SER A 67 1.27 -16.67 -0.97
CA SER A 67 0.83 -15.37 -1.50
C SER A 67 0.07 -14.54 -0.46
N VAL A 68 0.06 -13.23 -0.65
CA VAL A 68 -0.60 -12.24 0.25
C VAL A 68 -1.31 -11.15 -0.53
N PHE A 69 -2.25 -10.47 0.13
CA PHE A 69 -3.03 -9.38 -0.44
C PHE A 69 -3.51 -8.43 0.69
N ASN A 70 -3.25 -7.13 0.56
CA ASN A 70 -3.86 -6.07 1.38
C ASN A 70 -5.14 -5.57 0.69
N ASN A 71 -6.30 -6.05 1.16
CA ASN A 71 -7.60 -5.57 0.71
C ASN A 71 -8.19 -4.53 1.69
N GLY A 72 -7.34 -3.72 2.31
CA GLY A 72 -7.72 -2.62 3.21
C GLY A 72 -8.63 -1.57 2.57
N TYR A 73 -9.03 -0.60 3.39
CA TYR A 73 -9.70 0.62 2.94
C TYR A 73 -8.67 1.71 2.67
N ALA A 74 -8.98 2.64 1.77
CA ALA A 74 -8.27 3.91 1.70
C ALA A 74 -8.52 4.68 3.01
N TYR A 75 -7.47 4.91 3.80
CA TYR A 75 -7.59 5.58 5.09
C TYR A 75 -6.26 6.22 5.49
N PRO A 76 -6.14 7.57 5.44
CA PRO A 76 -4.92 8.27 5.80
C PRO A 76 -4.38 7.87 7.18
N GLY A 77 -3.21 7.22 7.20
CA GLY A 77 -2.56 6.79 8.44
C GLY A 77 -2.88 5.38 8.94
N ALA A 78 -3.69 4.58 8.24
CA ALA A 78 -4.01 3.20 8.65
C ALA A 78 -4.33 2.22 7.49
N ASP A 79 -3.85 2.50 6.29
CA ASP A 79 -4.17 1.76 5.05
C ASP A 79 -3.00 0.93 4.48
N HIS A 80 -1.81 1.10 5.05
CA HIS A 80 -0.62 0.33 4.77
C HIS A 80 -0.40 -0.80 5.78
N VAL A 81 0.25 -1.87 5.33
CA VAL A 81 0.55 -3.05 6.14
C VAL A 81 2.02 -3.42 6.06
N ASP A 82 2.77 -3.24 7.16
CA ASP A 82 4.08 -3.87 7.35
C ASP A 82 3.90 -5.35 7.67
N MET A 83 4.23 -6.22 6.72
CA MET A 83 4.32 -7.67 6.94
C MET A 83 5.76 -8.08 7.19
N THR A 84 6.05 -8.55 8.41
CA THR A 84 7.34 -9.17 8.76
C THR A 84 7.26 -10.69 8.58
N TYR A 85 8.24 -11.26 7.88
CA TYR A 85 8.31 -12.69 7.55
C TYR A 85 9.73 -13.26 7.67
N TRP A 86 9.82 -14.59 7.76
CA TRP A 86 11.09 -15.31 7.78
C TRP A 86 11.51 -15.78 6.38
N TYR A 87 12.69 -15.35 5.96
CA TYR A 87 13.46 -15.81 4.80
C TYR A 87 14.93 -15.77 5.22
N GLU A 88 15.54 -16.92 5.55
CA GLU A 88 16.99 -17.03 5.92
C GLU A 88 17.44 -16.01 7.00
N GLY A 89 16.51 -15.52 7.81
CA GLY A 89 16.57 -14.25 8.53
C GLY A 89 15.19 -13.59 8.57
N THR A 90 15.05 -12.47 9.26
CA THR A 90 13.78 -11.70 9.32
C THR A 90 13.81 -10.55 8.32
N ALA A 91 12.78 -10.44 7.49
CA ALA A 91 12.57 -9.35 6.55
C ALA A 91 11.16 -8.75 6.72
N THR A 92 10.97 -7.49 6.30
CA THR A 92 9.66 -6.82 6.28
C THR A 92 9.38 -6.30 4.87
N SER A 93 8.13 -6.38 4.44
CA SER A 93 7.64 -5.69 3.24
C SER A 93 6.34 -4.95 3.56
N CYS A 94 6.27 -3.70 3.12
CA CYS A 94 5.13 -2.82 3.31
C CYS A 94 4.15 -2.97 2.13
N PHE A 95 2.86 -3.10 2.42
CA PHE A 95 1.80 -3.31 1.44
C PHE A 95 0.75 -2.20 1.50
N HIS A 96 0.61 -1.44 0.41
CA HIS A 96 -0.47 -0.46 0.22
C HIS A 96 -1.82 -1.18 0.04
N TYR A 97 -2.97 -0.51 0.23
CA TYR A 97 -4.28 -1.08 -0.04
C TYR A 97 -4.58 -1.23 -1.55
N ASN A 98 -5.41 -2.22 -1.91
CA ASN A 98 -6.04 -2.34 -3.23
C ASN A 98 -7.33 -1.49 -3.35
N PRO A 99 -7.59 -0.80 -4.48
CA PRO A 99 -6.62 -0.33 -5.44
C PRO A 99 -5.87 0.89 -4.90
N GLY A 100 -4.62 1.05 -5.32
CA GLY A 100 -3.85 2.24 -4.99
C GLY A 100 -2.45 2.22 -5.58
N PRO A 101 -1.69 3.34 -5.45
CA PRO A 101 -0.30 3.39 -5.88
C PRO A 101 0.58 2.45 -5.04
N GLY A 102 1.36 1.60 -5.71
CA GLY A 102 2.34 0.72 -5.06
C GLY A 102 1.87 -0.73 -4.91
N GLN A 103 2.59 -1.48 -4.07
CA GLN A 103 2.42 -2.93 -3.98
C GLN A 103 1.33 -3.30 -2.96
N TYR A 104 0.20 -3.85 -3.42
CA TYR A 104 -0.88 -4.35 -2.57
C TYR A 104 -0.96 -5.89 -2.47
N LYS A 105 -0.19 -6.62 -3.30
CA LYS A 105 -0.14 -8.08 -3.30
C LYS A 105 1.24 -8.63 -3.60
N TRP A 106 1.47 -9.90 -3.27
CA TRP A 106 2.70 -10.61 -3.60
C TRP A 106 2.47 -12.11 -3.69
N THR A 107 3.18 -12.77 -4.61
CA THR A 107 3.35 -14.22 -4.66
C THR A 107 4.83 -14.53 -4.42
N ALA A 108 5.12 -15.25 -3.34
CA ALA A 108 6.46 -15.68 -2.98
C ALA A 108 6.86 -16.91 -3.81
N TYR A 109 8.09 -16.88 -4.34
CA TYR A 109 8.65 -17.95 -5.16
C TYR A 109 8.59 -19.33 -4.47
N ARG A 110 8.88 -19.35 -3.17
CA ARG A 110 8.80 -20.51 -2.26
C ARG A 110 7.93 -20.17 -1.05
N THR A 111 7.51 -21.19 -0.29
CA THR A 111 6.78 -20.99 0.97
C THR A 111 7.67 -20.26 1.98
N LEU A 112 7.12 -19.20 2.60
CA LEU A 112 7.75 -18.41 3.66
C LEU A 112 6.84 -18.40 4.91
N VAL A 113 7.27 -17.79 6.00
CA VAL A 113 6.50 -17.75 7.26
C VAL A 113 6.22 -16.31 7.68
N VAL A 114 4.95 -15.90 7.80
CA VAL A 114 4.60 -14.58 8.38
C VAL A 114 4.81 -14.65 9.89
N GLN A 115 5.55 -13.68 10.43
CA GLN A 115 5.82 -13.52 11.85
C GLN A 115 4.98 -12.38 12.47
N LYS A 116 4.74 -11.30 11.70
CA LYS A 116 4.02 -10.11 12.16
C LYS A 116 3.29 -9.43 11.00
N VAL A 117 2.17 -8.77 11.32
CA VAL A 117 1.42 -7.87 10.45
C VAL A 117 1.09 -6.62 11.26
N VAL A 118 1.46 -5.43 10.78
CA VAL A 118 1.20 -4.14 11.44
C VAL A 118 0.52 -3.18 10.48
N TRP A 119 -0.67 -2.71 10.84
CA TRP A 119 -1.38 -1.64 10.12
C TRP A 119 -0.86 -0.28 10.55
N ARG A 120 -0.65 0.60 9.57
CA ARG A 120 -0.01 1.91 9.72
C ARG A 120 -0.37 2.83 8.54
N GLY A 121 0.08 4.07 8.58
CA GLY A 121 0.19 4.92 7.39
C GLY A 121 1.44 4.56 6.56
N GLU A 122 1.71 5.40 5.55
CA GLU A 122 2.89 5.37 4.67
C GLU A 122 4.12 4.65 5.23
N CYS A 123 4.77 3.84 4.38
CA CYS A 123 5.99 3.09 4.67
C CYS A 123 7.18 3.99 5.07
#